data_AF-A0AAD5EQK1-F1
#
_entry.id   AF-A0AAD5EQK1-F1
#
_cell.length_a   1.000
_cell.length_b   1.000
_cell.length_c   1.000
_cell.angle_alpha   90.00
_cell.angle_beta   90.00
_cell.angle_gamma   90.00
#
_symmetry.space_group_name_H-M   'P 1'
#
loop_
_entity.id
_entity.type
_entity.pdbx_description
1 polymer ?
#
loop_
_entity_poly.entity_id
_entity_poly.type
_entity_poly.pdbx_seq_one_letter_code
_entity_poly.pdbx_strand_id
1 'polypeptide(L)'
;MTLPRLGDYAERVHFRGEDASKSSNRPFNNGSAKNPPIVRSHGVNRILLYPGSFNPPHQGHLNLLRYVFENAGEDLNIIGVIIIMTDENRLEDKLCQEENPLILTRKKRVNLWRGDGIPVDWVWVYDRSEASWADFRPRMAKEFSKDRLDVKFILLGGPDAISAEGTFNPKYWNCPDSITSDISRPVDFRYPNTLRQLAGFSMWEKVSYDRRRLEQEIRAKMRGQPAQAIEQALARAFATIGAVSICRRLRKPKGVIRFIPCNLEQRPNDAPSSTKIRQIIKTSPKDSLEDALKGIALNSKFLAEYIAKRPQLAQSTGKEKTKVEEKPVRDWYEVEKQIVW
;
A
#
# COMPACT_ATOMS: atom_id res chain seq x y z
N MET A 1 -30.30 3.57 13.91
CA MET A 1 -29.48 2.38 13.59
C MET A 1 -28.05 2.84 13.39
N THR A 2 -27.08 2.14 13.99
CA THR A 2 -25.64 2.40 13.77
C THR A 2 -25.23 1.90 12.39
N LEU A 3 -24.50 2.70 11.62
CA LEU A 3 -24.01 2.29 10.31
C LEU A 3 -22.95 1.18 10.45
N PRO A 4 -22.94 0.17 9.56
CA PRO A 4 -21.99 -0.94 9.63
C PRO A 4 -20.56 -0.46 9.40
N ARG A 5 -19.62 -1.02 10.17
CA ARG A 5 -18.19 -0.64 10.13
C ARG A 5 -17.40 -1.62 9.29
N LEU A 6 -16.38 -1.14 8.58
CA LEU A 6 -15.47 -2.00 7.80
C LEU A 6 -14.79 -3.06 8.69
N GLY A 7 -14.45 -2.68 9.92
CA GLY A 7 -13.86 -3.57 10.92
C GLY A 7 -14.70 -4.82 11.19
N ASP A 8 -16.03 -4.70 11.24
CA ASP A 8 -16.94 -5.81 11.55
C ASP A 8 -16.84 -6.92 10.49
N TYR A 9 -16.75 -6.55 9.21
CA TYR A 9 -16.58 -7.51 8.11
C TYR A 9 -15.21 -8.17 8.13
N ALA A 10 -14.16 -7.40 8.40
CA ALA A 10 -12.81 -7.93 8.49
C ALA A 10 -12.66 -8.92 9.67
N GLU A 11 -13.27 -8.62 10.82
CA GLU A 11 -13.21 -9.47 12.01
C GLU A 11 -13.92 -10.81 11.84
N ARG A 12 -15.10 -10.84 11.21
CA ARG A 12 -15.82 -12.10 10.92
C ARG A 12 -14.96 -13.09 10.15
N VAL A 13 -14.12 -12.61 9.23
CA VAL A 13 -13.20 -13.44 8.45
C VAL A 13 -11.91 -13.72 9.20
N HIS A 14 -11.35 -12.70 9.86
CA HIS A 14 -10.05 -12.77 10.51
C HIS A 14 -10.06 -13.65 11.77
N PHE A 15 -11.09 -13.56 12.61
CA PHE A 15 -11.20 -14.36 13.83
C PHE A 15 -12.08 -15.60 13.67
N ARG A 16 -12.82 -15.73 12.56
CA ARG A 16 -13.67 -16.90 12.26
C ARG A 16 -14.65 -17.27 13.39
N GLY A 17 -15.14 -16.28 14.14
CA GLY A 17 -16.05 -16.49 15.27
C GLY A 17 -15.36 -16.63 16.64
N GLU A 18 -14.03 -16.58 16.70
CA GLU A 18 -13.30 -16.43 17.96
C GLU A 18 -13.49 -15.03 18.55
N ASP A 19 -13.32 -14.91 19.87
CA ASP A 19 -13.51 -13.67 20.62
C ASP A 19 -12.40 -12.65 20.28
N ALA A 20 -12.73 -11.70 19.40
CA ALA A 20 -11.86 -10.62 18.98
C ALA A 20 -11.53 -9.61 20.11
N SER A 21 -12.31 -9.56 21.19
CA SER A 21 -12.16 -8.56 22.25
C SER A 21 -10.84 -8.69 23.01
N LYS A 22 -10.22 -9.87 22.96
CA LYS A 22 -8.92 -10.17 23.59
C LYS A 22 -7.72 -9.77 22.73
N SER A 23 -7.94 -9.43 21.45
CA SER A 23 -6.86 -9.02 20.56
C SER A 23 -6.57 -7.54 20.70
N SER A 24 -5.30 -7.17 20.92
CA SER A 24 -4.86 -5.77 20.89
C SER A 24 -4.74 -5.21 19.47
N ASN A 25 -4.77 -6.06 18.44
CA ASN A 25 -4.52 -5.70 17.04
C ASN A 25 -5.73 -6.02 16.16
N ARG A 26 -6.90 -5.50 16.55
CA ARG A 26 -8.15 -5.70 15.83
C ARG A 26 -8.10 -5.00 14.46
N PRO A 27 -8.69 -5.59 13.39
CA PRO A 27 -8.81 -4.93 12.09
C PRO A 27 -9.38 -3.52 12.21
N PHE A 28 -8.68 -2.54 11.65
CA PHE A 28 -9.07 -1.12 11.68
C PHE A 28 -9.35 -0.59 13.10
N ASN A 29 -8.63 -1.10 14.11
CA ASN A 29 -8.88 -0.81 15.53
C ASN A 29 -10.36 -0.94 15.91
N ASN A 30 -11.05 -1.98 15.41
CA ASN A 30 -12.48 -2.09 15.65
C ASN A 30 -12.80 -2.06 17.15
N GLY A 31 -13.82 -1.27 17.51
CA GLY A 31 -14.21 -1.01 18.90
C GLY A 31 -13.46 0.14 19.60
N SER A 32 -12.24 0.50 19.17
CA SER A 32 -11.45 1.59 19.76
C SER A 32 -11.09 2.72 18.79
N ALA A 33 -11.39 2.57 17.49
CA ALA A 33 -11.16 3.61 16.49
C ALA A 33 -11.96 4.88 16.81
N LYS A 34 -11.29 6.05 16.72
CA LYS A 34 -11.95 7.36 16.94
C LYS A 34 -12.89 7.68 15.78
N ASN A 35 -12.43 7.45 14.56
CA ASN A 35 -13.17 7.65 13.32
C ASN A 35 -13.24 6.32 12.53
N PRO A 36 -14.06 5.35 12.96
CA PRO A 36 -14.11 4.05 12.32
C PRO A 36 -14.58 4.16 10.87
N PRO A 37 -14.08 3.33 9.95
CA PRO A 37 -14.46 3.45 8.55
C PRO A 37 -15.85 2.86 8.35
N ILE A 38 -16.74 3.70 7.82
CA ILE A 38 -18.16 3.38 7.66
C ILE A 38 -18.42 2.83 6.26
N VAL A 39 -19.20 1.74 6.20
CA VAL A 39 -19.62 1.13 4.94
C VAL A 39 -20.88 1.84 4.44
N ARG A 40 -20.88 2.25 3.17
CA ARG A 40 -22.05 2.84 2.52
C ARG A 40 -23.04 1.74 2.12
N SER A 41 -24.32 1.99 2.35
CA SER A 41 -25.43 1.10 1.95
C SER A 41 -25.69 1.09 0.44
N HIS A 42 -25.19 2.09 -0.29
CA HIS A 42 -25.39 2.22 -1.73
C HIS A 42 -24.08 2.52 -2.45
N GLY A 43 -23.96 1.97 -3.66
CA GLY A 43 -22.76 2.05 -4.48
C GLY A 43 -21.67 1.08 -4.04
N VAL A 44 -20.49 1.23 -4.64
CA VAL A 44 -19.36 0.32 -4.40
C VAL A 44 -18.48 0.89 -3.29
N ASN A 45 -18.22 0.08 -2.27
CA ASN A 45 -17.22 0.36 -1.25
C ASN A 45 -15.85 -0.11 -1.74
N ARG A 46 -14.82 0.72 -1.62
CA ARG A 46 -13.48 0.38 -2.12
C ARG A 46 -12.45 0.31 -0.99
N ILE A 47 -11.59 -0.69 -1.04
CA ILE A 47 -10.49 -0.86 -0.09
C ILE A 47 -9.19 -0.79 -0.88
N LEU A 48 -8.26 0.05 -0.42
CA LEU A 48 -6.91 0.05 -0.97
C LEU A 48 -6.15 -1.15 -0.42
N LEU A 49 -5.57 -1.92 -1.33
CA LEU A 49 -4.67 -3.00 -1.02
C LEU A 49 -3.24 -2.51 -1.22
N TYR A 50 -2.44 -2.45 -0.16
CA TYR A 50 -1.06 -1.96 -0.24
C TYR A 50 -0.05 -3.06 0.09
N PRO A 51 0.30 -3.90 -0.91
CA PRO A 51 1.27 -4.95 -0.71
C PRO A 51 2.70 -4.45 -0.89
N GLY A 52 3.63 -5.10 -0.20
CA GLY A 52 5.04 -4.81 -0.37
C GLY A 52 5.95 -5.64 0.51
N SER A 53 7.24 -5.65 0.17
CA SER A 53 8.26 -6.27 1.01
C SER A 53 8.45 -5.51 2.32
N PHE A 54 8.35 -4.17 2.28
CA PHE A 54 8.49 -3.30 3.45
C PHE A 54 9.66 -3.71 4.35
N ASN A 55 10.86 -3.79 3.77
CA ASN A 55 12.03 -4.37 4.41
C ASN A 55 13.22 -3.37 4.44
N PRO A 56 13.19 -2.40 5.37
CA PRO A 56 12.10 -2.05 6.30
C PRO A 56 11.07 -1.05 5.73
N PRO A 57 9.90 -0.85 6.37
CA PRO A 57 9.02 0.26 6.00
C PRO A 57 9.64 1.62 6.33
N HIS A 58 9.22 2.67 5.61
CA HIS A 58 9.81 4.01 5.68
C HIS A 58 8.78 5.11 5.40
N GLN A 59 9.14 6.37 5.64
CA GLN A 59 8.19 7.48 5.50
C GLN A 59 7.66 7.68 4.09
N GLY A 60 8.43 7.32 3.06
CA GLY A 60 7.94 7.31 1.68
C GLY A 60 6.72 6.41 1.48
N HIS A 61 6.65 5.24 2.15
CA HIS A 61 5.47 4.38 2.10
C HIS A 61 4.27 5.00 2.81
N LEU A 62 4.48 5.59 4.00
CA LEU A 62 3.42 6.24 4.77
C LEU A 62 2.87 7.48 4.04
N ASN A 63 3.75 8.27 3.43
CA ASN A 63 3.39 9.45 2.65
C ASN A 63 2.57 9.06 1.42
N LEU A 64 2.98 8.02 0.68
CA LEU A 64 2.19 7.52 -0.44
C LEU A 64 0.80 7.06 0.01
N LEU A 65 0.73 6.24 1.06
CA LEU A 65 -0.54 5.74 1.59
C LEU A 65 -1.49 6.87 1.99
N ARG A 66 -1.00 7.85 2.79
CA ARG A 66 -1.82 8.98 3.24
C ARG A 66 -2.28 9.85 2.09
N TYR A 67 -1.33 10.22 1.23
CA TYR A 67 -1.60 11.09 0.11
C TYR A 67 -2.62 10.47 -0.84
N VAL A 68 -2.48 9.18 -1.18
CA VAL A 68 -3.46 8.50 -2.03
C VAL A 68 -4.81 8.39 -1.34
N PHE A 69 -4.87 7.98 -0.07
CA PHE A 69 -6.15 7.87 0.63
C PHE A 69 -6.93 9.20 0.66
N GLU A 70 -6.22 10.32 0.86
CA GLU A 70 -6.82 11.65 0.94
C GLU A 70 -7.12 12.28 -0.44
N ASN A 71 -6.39 11.92 -1.50
CA ASN A 71 -6.43 12.60 -2.79
C ASN A 71 -6.88 11.69 -3.96
N ALA A 72 -7.25 10.44 -3.68
CA ALA A 72 -7.73 9.53 -4.71
C ALA A 72 -9.05 9.95 -5.34
N GLY A 73 -9.80 10.87 -4.73
CA GLY A 73 -11.08 11.35 -5.24
C GLY A 73 -12.26 10.68 -4.55
N GLU A 74 -13.25 11.50 -4.21
CA GLU A 74 -14.47 11.11 -3.51
C GLU A 74 -15.35 10.14 -4.33
N ASP A 75 -15.18 10.11 -5.66
CA ASP A 75 -15.90 9.24 -6.59
C ASP A 75 -15.63 7.74 -6.36
N LEU A 76 -14.48 7.40 -5.80
CA LEU A 76 -14.11 6.01 -5.54
C LEU A 76 -14.73 5.46 -4.26
N ASN A 77 -15.17 6.29 -3.32
CA ASN A 77 -15.62 5.84 -2.00
C ASN A 77 -14.63 4.83 -1.38
N ILE A 78 -13.37 5.25 -1.24
CA ILE A 78 -12.36 4.45 -0.53
C ILE A 78 -12.68 4.53 0.96
N ILE A 79 -12.91 3.37 1.57
CA ILE A 79 -13.33 3.25 2.97
C ILE A 79 -12.22 2.68 3.87
N GLY A 80 -11.05 2.34 3.35
CA GLY A 80 -9.97 1.84 4.20
C GLY A 80 -8.79 1.30 3.40
N VAL A 81 -7.71 1.00 4.11
CA VAL A 81 -6.48 0.44 3.55
C VAL A 81 -6.08 -0.83 4.28
N ILE A 82 -5.71 -1.87 3.53
CA ILE A 82 -5.11 -3.10 4.06
C ILE A 82 -3.68 -3.18 3.55
N ILE A 83 -2.72 -3.12 4.48
CA ILE A 83 -1.30 -3.28 4.17
C ILE A 83 -0.94 -4.77 4.31
N ILE A 84 -0.33 -5.34 3.27
CA ILE A 84 0.08 -6.75 3.24
C ILE A 84 1.59 -6.85 3.07
N MET A 85 2.22 -7.57 3.99
CA MET A 85 3.64 -7.90 3.91
C MET A 85 3.82 -9.12 3.01
N THR A 86 4.75 -9.07 2.06
CA THR A 86 5.14 -10.29 1.33
C THR A 86 5.75 -11.32 2.27
N ASP A 87 5.64 -12.62 1.97
CA ASP A 87 6.26 -13.67 2.78
C ASP A 87 7.80 -13.66 2.66
N GLU A 88 8.50 -14.26 3.63
CA GLU A 88 9.97 -14.23 3.72
C GLU A 88 10.68 -14.88 2.53
N ASN A 89 10.15 -15.99 1.99
CA ASN A 89 10.69 -16.64 0.79
C ASN A 89 10.77 -15.67 -0.40
N ARG A 90 9.70 -14.89 -0.63
CA ARG A 90 9.68 -13.89 -1.71
C ARG A 90 10.69 -12.76 -1.46
N LEU A 91 10.95 -12.45 -0.20
CA LEU A 91 11.95 -11.46 0.17
C LEU A 91 13.38 -11.99 -0.02
N GLU A 92 13.62 -13.26 0.30
CA GLU A 92 14.88 -13.96 0.07
C GLU A 92 15.19 -14.04 -1.42
N ASP A 93 14.22 -14.46 -2.24
CA ASP A 93 14.36 -14.50 -3.71
C ASP A 93 14.70 -13.12 -4.27
N LYS A 94 13.99 -12.08 -3.82
CA LYS A 94 14.23 -10.69 -4.24
C LYS A 94 15.64 -10.19 -3.89
N LEU A 95 16.22 -10.68 -2.79
CA LEU A 95 17.51 -10.22 -2.27
C LEU A 95 18.62 -11.26 -2.48
N CYS A 96 18.39 -12.27 -3.31
CA CYS A 96 19.32 -13.39 -3.51
C CYS A 96 20.70 -12.97 -4.04
N GLN A 97 20.78 -11.81 -4.69
CA GLN A 97 22.03 -11.24 -5.22
C GLN A 97 22.73 -10.27 -4.23
N GLU A 98 22.07 -9.88 -3.13
CA GLU A 98 22.70 -9.01 -2.13
C GLU A 98 23.63 -9.82 -1.22
N GLU A 99 24.85 -9.34 -1.01
CA GLU A 99 25.75 -9.91 0.00
C GLU A 99 25.23 -9.57 1.40
N ASN A 100 24.98 -10.61 2.21
CA ASN A 100 24.41 -10.54 3.56
C ASN A 100 23.13 -9.68 3.62
N PRO A 101 22.03 -10.11 2.99
CA PRO A 101 20.81 -9.32 2.92
C PRO A 101 20.19 -9.16 4.31
N LEU A 102 19.61 -7.99 4.57
CA LEU A 102 18.74 -7.82 5.74
C LEU A 102 17.41 -8.50 5.44
N ILE A 103 17.09 -9.60 6.12
CA ILE A 103 15.77 -10.27 6.00
C ILE A 103 15.02 -10.09 7.32
N LEU A 104 14.11 -9.11 7.39
CA LEU A 104 13.23 -8.96 8.54
C LEU A 104 12.04 -9.92 8.42
N THR A 105 11.81 -10.69 9.48
CA THR A 105 10.60 -11.54 9.57
C THR A 105 9.34 -10.70 9.41
N ARG A 106 8.27 -11.32 8.90
CA ARG A 106 6.97 -10.70 8.71
C ARG A 106 6.45 -10.09 10.01
N LYS A 107 6.62 -10.78 11.14
CA LYS A 107 6.27 -10.26 12.47
C LYS A 107 7.01 -8.95 12.79
N LYS A 108 8.32 -8.89 12.53
CA LYS A 108 9.11 -7.65 12.72
C LYS A 108 8.59 -6.53 11.81
N ARG A 109 8.33 -6.81 10.53
CA ARG A 109 7.84 -5.82 9.55
C ARG A 109 6.43 -5.29 9.89
N VAL A 110 5.52 -6.17 10.33
CA VAL A 110 4.21 -5.80 10.86
C VAL A 110 4.36 -4.88 12.07
N ASN A 111 5.24 -5.22 13.02
CA ASN A 111 5.48 -4.41 14.20
C ASN A 111 6.06 -3.03 13.86
N LEU A 112 6.94 -2.93 12.85
CA LEU A 112 7.47 -1.64 12.38
C LEU A 112 6.36 -0.75 11.80
N TRP A 113 5.39 -1.35 11.08
CA TRP A 113 4.23 -0.63 10.58
C TRP A 113 3.25 -0.19 11.67
N ARG A 114 3.00 -1.04 12.67
CA ARG A 114 2.10 -0.75 13.80
C ARG A 114 2.64 0.29 14.79
N GLY A 115 3.88 0.75 14.58
CA GLY A 115 4.50 1.80 15.39
C GLY A 115 4.00 3.21 15.08
N ASP A 116 4.86 4.19 15.34
CA ASP A 116 4.51 5.61 15.29
C ASP A 116 4.00 6.08 13.92
N GLY A 117 2.83 6.72 13.93
CA GLY A 117 2.31 7.52 12.82
C GLY A 117 1.37 6.80 11.86
N ILE A 118 1.11 5.50 11.98
CA ILE A 118 0.12 4.85 11.13
C ILE A 118 -1.31 5.31 11.51
N PRO A 119 -2.16 5.73 10.54
CA PRO A 119 -3.53 6.14 10.84
C PRO A 119 -4.43 4.93 11.07
N VAL A 120 -4.34 4.38 12.29
CA VAL A 120 -4.95 3.11 12.72
C VAL A 120 -6.47 3.03 12.57
N ASP A 121 -7.16 4.16 12.51
CA ASP A 121 -8.61 4.21 12.38
C ASP A 121 -9.09 3.67 11.02
N TRP A 122 -8.29 3.83 9.95
CA TRP A 122 -8.67 3.43 8.59
C TRP A 122 -7.61 2.60 7.87
N VAL A 123 -6.50 2.32 8.53
CA VAL A 123 -5.46 1.40 8.05
C VAL A 123 -5.40 0.16 8.91
N TRP A 124 -5.40 -1.00 8.27
CA TRP A 124 -5.14 -2.27 8.90
C TRP A 124 -3.87 -2.90 8.36
N VAL A 125 -2.94 -3.22 9.27
CA VAL A 125 -1.75 -4.03 8.96
C VAL A 125 -2.14 -5.50 9.09
N TYR A 126 -2.28 -6.17 7.94
CA TYR A 126 -2.60 -7.59 7.86
C TYR A 126 -1.41 -8.42 8.35
N ASP A 127 -1.65 -9.23 9.38
CA ASP A 127 -0.62 -9.98 10.11
C ASP A 127 -0.73 -11.50 9.95
N ARG A 128 -1.41 -11.96 8.91
CA ARG A 128 -1.29 -13.34 8.40
C ARG A 128 -0.33 -13.37 7.19
N SER A 129 -0.03 -14.57 6.68
CA SER A 129 0.86 -14.73 5.53
C SER A 129 0.25 -14.11 4.27
N GLU A 130 1.11 -13.68 3.34
CA GLU A 130 0.70 -13.25 1.99
C GLU A 130 -0.10 -14.37 1.30
N ALA A 131 0.36 -15.63 1.41
CA ALA A 131 -0.34 -16.78 0.84
C ALA A 131 -1.80 -16.92 1.31
N SER A 132 -2.11 -16.54 2.56
CA SER A 132 -3.48 -16.60 3.10
C SER A 132 -4.43 -15.56 2.49
N TRP A 133 -3.91 -14.56 1.78
CA TRP A 133 -4.72 -13.49 1.20
C TRP A 133 -5.70 -13.99 0.13
N ALA A 134 -5.27 -14.98 -0.66
CA ALA A 134 -6.08 -15.59 -1.70
C ALA A 134 -7.40 -16.14 -1.16
N ASP A 135 -7.40 -16.64 0.08
CA ASP A 135 -8.60 -17.12 0.78
C ASP A 135 -9.33 -16.02 1.54
N PHE A 136 -8.60 -15.11 2.19
CA PHE A 136 -9.18 -14.06 3.02
C PHE A 136 -10.06 -13.12 2.19
N ARG A 137 -9.56 -12.65 1.06
CA ARG A 137 -10.24 -11.66 0.23
C ARG A 137 -11.63 -12.09 -0.28
N PRO A 138 -11.80 -13.27 -0.94
CA PRO A 138 -13.12 -13.69 -1.40
C PRO A 138 -14.09 -13.93 -0.24
N ARG A 139 -13.60 -14.37 0.93
CA ARG A 139 -14.45 -14.51 2.14
C ARG A 139 -14.92 -13.15 2.63
N MET A 140 -14.05 -12.14 2.65
CA MET A 140 -14.43 -10.78 3.01
C MET A 140 -15.47 -10.23 2.03
N ALA A 141 -15.29 -10.43 0.73
CA ALA A 141 -16.29 -10.06 -0.27
C ALA A 141 -17.64 -10.76 -0.02
N LYS A 142 -17.62 -12.06 0.32
CA LYS A 142 -18.82 -12.81 0.67
C LYS A 142 -19.54 -12.26 1.91
N GLU A 143 -18.82 -11.81 2.93
CA GLU A 143 -19.44 -11.16 4.10
C GLU A 143 -20.16 -9.85 3.72
N PHE A 144 -19.59 -9.03 2.84
CA PHE A 144 -20.29 -7.85 2.30
C PHE A 144 -21.54 -8.24 1.50
N SER A 145 -21.45 -9.28 0.66
CA SER A 145 -22.58 -9.73 -0.16
C SER A 145 -23.77 -10.24 0.65
N LYS A 146 -23.55 -10.81 1.85
CA LYS A 146 -24.64 -11.22 2.75
C LYS A 146 -25.54 -10.05 3.14
N ASP A 147 -24.96 -8.85 3.24
CA ASP A 147 -25.67 -7.62 3.57
C ASP A 147 -26.11 -6.84 2.31
N ARG A 148 -26.01 -7.46 1.12
CA ARG A 148 -26.29 -6.85 -0.20
C ARG A 148 -25.41 -5.63 -0.50
N LEU A 149 -24.17 -5.65 -0.02
CA LEU A 149 -23.18 -4.60 -0.22
C LEU A 149 -22.11 -5.03 -1.21
N ASP A 150 -21.64 -4.09 -2.02
CA ASP A 150 -20.53 -4.31 -2.95
C ASP A 150 -19.21 -3.82 -2.36
N VAL A 151 -18.17 -4.66 -2.47
CA VAL A 151 -16.79 -4.30 -2.14
C VAL A 151 -15.83 -4.60 -3.29
N LYS A 152 -14.95 -3.65 -3.59
CA LYS A 152 -13.84 -3.81 -4.54
C LYS A 152 -12.51 -3.48 -3.89
N PHE A 153 -11.47 -4.13 -4.38
CA PHE A 153 -10.09 -3.89 -3.95
C PHE A 153 -9.34 -3.19 -5.08
N ILE A 154 -8.63 -2.12 -4.75
CA ILE A 154 -7.76 -1.39 -5.67
C ILE A 154 -6.32 -1.53 -5.18
N LEU A 155 -5.41 -1.89 -6.06
CA LEU A 155 -4.00 -1.99 -5.70
C LEU A 155 -3.38 -0.59 -5.55
N LEU A 156 -2.73 -0.32 -4.42
CA LEU A 156 -1.83 0.82 -4.29
C LEU A 156 -0.43 0.40 -4.72
N GLY A 157 0.02 0.93 -5.86
CA GLY A 157 1.37 0.74 -6.38
C GLY A 157 2.27 1.93 -6.02
N GLY A 158 3.51 1.65 -5.62
CA GLY A 158 4.54 2.69 -5.58
C GLY A 158 4.95 3.14 -6.99
N PRO A 159 5.64 4.28 -7.11
CA PRO A 159 6.19 4.75 -8.39
C PRO A 159 7.07 3.73 -9.12
N ASP A 160 7.76 2.85 -8.40
CA ASP A 160 8.59 1.81 -9.03
C ASP A 160 7.77 0.61 -9.55
N ALA A 161 6.51 0.47 -9.12
CA ALA A 161 5.65 -0.66 -9.48
C ALA A 161 4.77 -0.40 -10.71
N ILE A 162 4.68 0.87 -11.13
CA ILE A 162 3.95 1.33 -12.31
C ILE A 162 4.90 2.28 -13.05
N SER A 163 5.42 1.83 -14.17
CA SER A 163 6.35 2.58 -15.02
C SER A 163 5.80 2.69 -16.45
N ALA A 164 6.43 3.50 -17.28
CA ALA A 164 6.11 3.61 -18.71
C ALA A 164 6.27 2.27 -19.44
N GLU A 165 7.21 1.45 -18.97
CA GLU A 165 7.60 0.19 -19.61
C GLU A 165 6.83 -1.02 -19.09
N GLY A 166 6.32 -0.95 -17.85
CA GLY A 166 5.68 -2.10 -17.22
C GLY A 166 4.78 -1.75 -16.05
N THR A 167 3.83 -2.63 -15.77
CA THR A 167 2.92 -2.53 -14.62
C THR A 167 2.79 -3.89 -13.96
N PHE A 168 2.30 -3.93 -12.73
CA PHE A 168 2.05 -5.19 -12.04
C PHE A 168 1.09 -6.11 -12.81
N ASN A 169 1.26 -7.42 -12.60
CA ASN A 169 0.33 -8.42 -13.09
C ASN A 169 -0.98 -8.38 -12.28
N PRO A 170 -2.13 -8.04 -12.89
CA PRO A 170 -3.40 -7.88 -12.19
C PRO A 170 -3.93 -9.18 -11.57
N LYS A 171 -3.47 -10.34 -12.04
CA LYS A 171 -3.87 -11.65 -11.50
C LYS A 171 -3.27 -11.91 -10.12
N TYR A 172 -2.07 -11.40 -9.84
CA TYR A 172 -1.33 -11.73 -8.62
C TYR A 172 -2.09 -11.34 -7.36
N TRP A 173 -2.57 -10.10 -7.30
CA TRP A 173 -3.43 -9.61 -6.22
C TRP A 173 -4.92 -9.72 -6.55
N ASN A 174 -5.25 -10.28 -7.73
CA ASN A 174 -6.58 -10.29 -8.34
C ASN A 174 -7.24 -8.88 -8.36
N CYS A 175 -6.43 -7.83 -8.48
CA CYS A 175 -6.86 -6.43 -8.48
C CYS A 175 -6.65 -5.89 -9.90
N PRO A 176 -7.71 -5.78 -10.72
CA PRO A 176 -7.57 -5.21 -12.06
C PRO A 176 -7.26 -3.72 -12.03
N ASP A 177 -7.78 -3.01 -11.03
CA ASP A 177 -7.63 -1.58 -10.85
C ASP A 177 -6.47 -1.26 -9.90
N SER A 178 -5.80 -0.13 -10.14
CA SER A 178 -4.73 0.38 -9.29
C SER A 178 -4.67 1.89 -9.23
N ILE A 179 -4.01 2.38 -8.19
CA ILE A 179 -3.69 3.79 -8.00
C ILE A 179 -2.19 3.92 -7.72
N THR A 180 -1.59 4.97 -8.27
CA THR A 180 -0.24 5.42 -7.92
C THR A 180 -0.17 6.95 -7.85
N SER A 181 0.90 7.45 -7.25
CA SER A 181 1.20 8.87 -7.12
C SER A 181 2.70 9.06 -7.04
N ASP A 182 3.19 10.19 -7.51
CA ASP A 182 4.60 10.56 -7.46
C ASP A 182 4.99 11.35 -6.21
N ILE A 183 4.12 11.40 -5.18
CA ILE A 183 4.40 12.09 -3.91
C ILE A 183 5.64 11.56 -3.19
N SER A 184 5.92 10.26 -3.31
CA SER A 184 7.03 9.63 -2.61
C SER A 184 8.32 9.60 -3.44
N ARG A 185 8.25 9.82 -4.75
CA ARG A 185 9.38 9.90 -5.70
C ARG A 185 8.83 10.09 -7.12
N PRO A 186 9.64 10.57 -8.07
CA PRO A 186 9.23 10.68 -9.47
C PRO A 186 8.73 9.35 -10.05
N VAL A 187 7.78 9.46 -10.97
CA VAL A 187 7.42 8.40 -11.93
C VAL A 187 8.05 8.73 -13.28
N ASP A 188 8.42 7.72 -14.05
CA ASP A 188 9.08 7.86 -15.36
C ASP A 188 8.12 8.31 -16.49
N PHE A 189 6.82 8.33 -16.22
CA PHE A 189 5.79 8.70 -17.19
C PHE A 189 5.20 10.10 -16.97
N ARG A 190 5.57 10.85 -15.91
CA ARG A 190 5.10 12.22 -15.68
C ARG A 190 6.12 13.25 -16.17
N TYR A 191 5.70 14.08 -17.12
CA TYR A 191 6.41 15.26 -17.60
C TYR A 191 5.70 16.53 -17.14
N PRO A 192 6.30 17.74 -17.26
CA PRO A 192 5.71 18.97 -16.74
C PRO A 192 4.26 19.22 -17.17
N ASN A 193 3.94 18.90 -18.43
CA ASN A 193 2.63 19.19 -19.02
C ASN A 193 1.92 17.96 -19.60
N THR A 194 2.53 16.78 -19.54
CA THR A 194 2.02 15.57 -20.21
C THR A 194 2.30 14.31 -19.41
N LEU A 195 1.55 13.25 -19.71
CA LEU A 195 1.81 11.91 -19.22
C LEU A 195 2.14 11.00 -20.40
N ARG A 196 3.28 10.32 -20.36
CA ARG A 196 3.65 9.31 -21.35
C ARG A 196 2.73 8.10 -21.21
N GLN A 197 2.28 7.58 -22.34
CA GLN A 197 1.45 6.38 -22.39
C GLN A 197 2.21 5.18 -21.80
N LEU A 198 1.51 4.38 -20.99
CA LEU A 198 2.06 3.14 -20.45
C LEU A 198 1.92 2.01 -21.48
N ALA A 199 2.92 1.14 -21.56
CA ALA A 199 2.89 -0.01 -22.44
C ALA A 199 1.64 -0.89 -22.21
N GLY A 200 0.82 -1.07 -23.25
CA GLY A 200 -0.40 -1.88 -23.18
C GLY A 200 -1.62 -1.19 -22.56
N PHE A 201 -1.57 0.13 -22.34
CA PHE A 201 -2.69 0.95 -21.84
C PHE A 201 -3.13 1.99 -22.87
N SER A 202 -4.34 2.53 -22.71
CA SER A 202 -4.81 3.69 -23.46
C SER A 202 -3.98 4.95 -23.14
N MET A 203 -4.16 6.01 -23.92
CA MET A 203 -3.72 7.34 -23.51
C MET A 203 -4.34 7.73 -22.17
N TRP A 204 -3.64 8.58 -21.44
CA TRP A 204 -4.14 9.18 -20.21
C TRP A 204 -5.28 10.14 -20.53
N GLU A 205 -6.35 10.04 -19.75
CA GLU A 205 -7.47 10.97 -19.80
C GLU A 205 -7.81 11.45 -18.39
N LYS A 206 -8.51 12.59 -18.30
CA LYS A 206 -9.03 13.08 -17.02
C LYS A 206 -10.17 12.20 -16.55
N VAL A 207 -10.30 12.04 -15.24
CA VAL A 207 -11.44 11.36 -14.64
C VAL A 207 -12.71 12.12 -14.99
N SER A 208 -13.67 11.44 -15.63
CA SER A 208 -15.04 11.93 -15.75
C SER A 208 -15.81 11.62 -14.48
N TYR A 209 -16.55 12.60 -13.97
CA TYR A 209 -17.35 12.47 -12.75
C TYR A 209 -18.62 13.30 -12.84
N ASP A 210 -19.69 12.82 -12.20
CA ASP A 210 -20.94 13.57 -12.06
C ASP A 210 -20.77 14.63 -10.97
N ARG A 211 -20.60 15.88 -11.40
CA ARG A 211 -20.40 17.03 -10.51
C ARG A 211 -21.57 17.23 -9.54
N ARG A 212 -22.82 17.05 -10.00
CA ARG A 212 -24.01 17.25 -9.17
C ARG A 212 -24.11 16.19 -8.11
N ARG A 213 -23.90 14.93 -8.49
CA ARG A 213 -23.90 13.81 -7.54
C ARG A 213 -22.79 13.98 -6.49
N LEU A 214 -21.58 14.33 -6.92
CA LEU A 214 -20.45 14.52 -6.00
C LEU A 214 -20.74 15.65 -5.00
N GLU A 215 -21.30 16.76 -5.47
CA GLU A 215 -21.71 17.87 -4.60
C GLU A 215 -22.74 17.43 -3.56
N GLN A 216 -23.77 16.70 -3.98
CA GLN A 216 -24.80 16.16 -3.07
C GLN A 216 -24.19 15.24 -2.01
N GLU A 217 -23.29 14.34 -2.40
CA GLU A 217 -22.60 13.44 -1.47
C GLU A 217 -21.75 14.21 -0.44
N ILE A 218 -21.01 15.23 -0.87
CA ILE A 218 -20.19 16.06 0.03
C ILE A 218 -21.08 16.86 0.99
N ARG A 219 -22.13 17.54 0.49
CA ARG A 219 -23.07 18.29 1.32
C ARG A 219 -23.78 17.38 2.33
N ALA A 220 -24.13 16.15 1.93
CA ALA A 220 -24.74 15.18 2.83
C ALA A 220 -23.77 14.75 3.95
N LYS A 221 -22.50 14.50 3.63
CA LYS A 221 -21.45 14.18 4.62
C LYS A 221 -21.17 15.32 5.58
N MET A 222 -21.25 16.56 5.11
CA MET A 222 -20.95 17.77 5.89
C MET A 222 -22.20 18.43 6.47
N ARG A 223 -23.30 17.70 6.62
CA ARG A 223 -24.54 18.22 7.20
C ARG A 223 -24.27 18.80 8.59
N GLY A 224 -24.69 20.04 8.82
CA GLY A 224 -24.49 20.76 10.08
C GLY A 224 -23.15 21.52 10.16
N GLN A 225 -22.30 21.45 9.14
CA GLN A 225 -21.10 22.28 9.03
C GLN A 225 -21.43 23.67 8.47
N PRO A 226 -20.60 24.71 8.77
CA PRO A 226 -20.76 26.04 8.19
C PRO A 226 -20.70 26.02 6.66
N ALA A 227 -21.48 26.87 6.00
CA ALA A 227 -21.53 26.96 4.54
C ALA A 227 -20.14 27.15 3.91
N GLN A 228 -19.29 28.00 4.52
CA GLN A 228 -17.92 28.23 4.06
C GLN A 228 -17.07 26.95 4.07
N ALA A 229 -17.21 26.10 5.10
CA ALA A 229 -16.48 24.84 5.17
C ALA A 229 -16.94 23.86 4.09
N ILE A 230 -18.23 23.85 3.77
CA ILE A 230 -18.80 23.04 2.69
C ILE A 230 -18.26 23.50 1.33
N GLU A 231 -18.27 24.81 1.06
CA GLU A 231 -17.76 25.36 -0.21
C GLU A 231 -16.25 25.09 -0.38
N GLN A 232 -15.47 25.20 0.70
CA GLN A 232 -14.04 24.83 0.67
C GLN A 232 -13.83 23.34 0.37
N ALA A 233 -14.63 22.47 0.97
CA ALA A 233 -14.56 21.03 0.71
C ALA A 233 -14.95 20.68 -0.73
N LEU A 234 -15.98 21.34 -1.29
CA LEU A 234 -16.38 21.19 -2.68
C LEU A 234 -15.26 21.65 -3.63
N ALA A 235 -14.72 22.85 -3.41
CA ALA A 235 -13.62 23.39 -4.22
C ALA A 235 -12.41 22.46 -4.20
N ARG A 236 -12.02 21.98 -3.02
CA ARG A 236 -10.94 21.00 -2.85
C ARG A 236 -11.26 19.70 -3.59
N ALA A 237 -12.44 19.13 -3.41
CA ALA A 237 -12.82 17.87 -4.04
C ALA A 237 -12.80 17.96 -5.58
N PHE A 238 -13.32 19.05 -6.15
CA PHE A 238 -13.29 19.29 -7.60
C PHE A 238 -11.88 19.50 -8.14
N ALA A 239 -11.04 20.25 -7.41
CA ALA A 239 -9.63 20.41 -7.78
C ALA A 239 -8.87 19.07 -7.74
N THR A 240 -9.06 18.29 -6.66
CA THR A 240 -8.45 16.97 -6.50
C THR A 240 -8.86 16.04 -7.64
N ILE A 241 -10.16 15.81 -7.87
CA ILE A 241 -10.61 14.87 -8.90
C ILE A 241 -10.27 15.36 -10.32
N GLY A 242 -10.26 16.68 -10.57
CA GLY A 242 -9.85 17.26 -11.86
C GLY A 242 -8.34 17.12 -12.14
N ALA A 243 -7.52 17.00 -11.11
CA ALA A 243 -6.10 16.72 -11.26
C ALA A 243 -5.82 15.26 -11.66
N VAL A 244 -6.68 14.33 -11.24
CA VAL A 244 -6.50 12.90 -11.45
C VAL A 244 -6.60 12.51 -12.94
N SER A 245 -5.67 11.66 -13.36
CA SER A 245 -5.66 11.05 -14.68
C SER A 245 -5.86 9.55 -14.58
N ILE A 246 -6.47 8.94 -15.60
CA ILE A 246 -6.65 7.50 -15.71
C ILE A 246 -6.18 6.99 -17.08
N CYS A 247 -5.71 5.76 -17.13
CA CYS A 247 -5.51 5.01 -18.36
C CYS A 247 -6.08 3.59 -18.21
N ARG A 248 -6.49 2.95 -19.31
CA ARG A 248 -7.18 1.66 -19.31
C ARG A 248 -6.35 0.59 -19.97
N ARG A 249 -6.28 -0.59 -19.35
CA ARG A 249 -5.59 -1.74 -19.94
C ARG A 249 -6.27 -2.17 -21.23
N LEU A 250 -5.50 -2.26 -22.32
CA LEU A 250 -6.02 -2.61 -23.64
C LEU A 250 -6.37 -4.10 -23.76
N ARG A 251 -5.58 -4.97 -23.11
CA ARG A 251 -5.80 -6.43 -23.09
C ARG A 251 -6.51 -6.89 -21.81
N LYS A 252 -7.07 -8.11 -21.84
CA LYS A 252 -7.70 -8.73 -20.66
C LYS A 252 -6.63 -9.18 -19.64
N PRO A 253 -6.94 -9.19 -18.33
CA PRO A 253 -8.18 -8.67 -17.73
C PRO A 253 -8.23 -7.14 -17.81
N LYS A 254 -9.41 -6.57 -18.11
CA LYS A 254 -9.58 -5.11 -18.16
C LYS A 254 -9.37 -4.52 -16.78
N GLY A 255 -8.82 -3.31 -16.71
CA GLY A 255 -8.56 -2.60 -15.47
C GLY A 255 -8.10 -1.17 -15.72
N VAL A 256 -8.17 -0.34 -14.69
CA VAL A 256 -7.82 1.08 -14.73
C VAL A 256 -6.61 1.36 -13.86
N ILE A 257 -5.66 2.14 -14.37
CA ILE A 257 -4.63 2.77 -13.55
C ILE A 257 -5.03 4.23 -13.34
N ARG A 258 -5.10 4.65 -12.08
CA ARG A 258 -5.35 6.02 -11.68
C ARG A 258 -4.05 6.65 -11.17
N PHE A 259 -3.69 7.81 -11.74
CA PHE A 259 -2.54 8.59 -11.32
C PHE A 259 -2.99 9.85 -10.60
N ILE A 260 -2.50 10.04 -9.38
CA ILE A 260 -2.75 11.22 -8.55
C ILE A 260 -1.46 12.06 -8.54
N PRO A 261 -1.40 13.18 -9.27
CA PRO A 261 -0.22 14.01 -9.29
C PRO A 261 -0.04 14.73 -7.95
N CYS A 262 1.16 14.66 -7.37
CA CYS A 262 1.51 15.55 -6.26
C CYS A 262 1.80 16.99 -6.71
N ASN A 263 1.69 17.94 -5.79
CA ASN A 263 2.37 19.22 -5.94
C ASN A 263 3.89 18.93 -5.84
N LEU A 264 4.65 19.34 -6.85
CA LEU A 264 6.09 19.09 -6.90
C LEU A 264 6.85 19.79 -5.76
N GLU A 265 6.32 20.90 -5.23
CA GLU A 265 6.86 21.57 -4.04
C GLU A 265 6.69 20.75 -2.76
N GLN A 266 5.70 19.86 -2.72
CA GLN A 266 5.44 18.96 -1.58
C GLN A 266 6.23 17.65 -1.70
N ARG A 267 6.87 17.38 -2.84
CA ARG A 267 7.62 16.16 -3.06
C ARG A 267 9.00 16.29 -2.41
N PRO A 268 9.41 15.36 -1.53
CA PRO A 268 10.74 15.39 -0.95
C PRO A 268 11.80 15.19 -2.04
N ASN A 269 12.84 16.03 -2.03
CA ASN A 269 13.98 15.91 -2.96
C ASN A 269 14.73 14.58 -2.79
N ASP A 270 14.87 14.12 -1.55
CA ASP A 270 15.55 12.88 -1.19
C ASP A 270 14.60 11.99 -0.40
N ALA A 271 13.72 11.32 -1.15
CA ALA A 271 12.73 10.45 -0.54
C ALA A 271 13.38 9.18 0.05
N PRO A 272 12.98 8.78 1.27
CA PRO A 272 13.53 7.59 1.89
C PRO A 272 13.16 6.33 1.09
N SER A 273 14.09 5.38 1.05
CA SER A 273 13.92 4.08 0.41
C SER A 273 14.42 2.96 1.32
N SER A 274 13.88 1.75 1.14
CA SER A 274 14.35 0.57 1.88
C SER A 274 15.85 0.32 1.63
N THR A 275 16.32 0.54 0.40
CA THR A 275 17.73 0.42 0.02
C THR A 275 18.61 1.43 0.77
N LYS A 276 18.18 2.69 0.84
CA LYS A 276 18.89 3.73 1.61
C LYS A 276 18.98 3.38 3.09
N ILE A 277 17.90 2.87 3.68
CA ILE A 277 17.90 2.42 5.07
C ILE A 277 18.85 1.23 5.28
N ARG A 278 18.84 0.24 4.38
CA ARG A 278 19.80 -0.88 4.45
C ARG A 278 21.24 -0.38 4.35
N GLN A 279 21.51 0.64 3.55
CA GLN A 279 22.83 1.26 3.50
C GLN A 279 23.20 1.94 4.82
N ILE A 280 22.30 2.73 5.41
CA ILE A 280 22.50 3.37 6.73
C ILE A 280 22.81 2.30 7.79
N ILE A 281 22.08 1.18 7.80
CA ILE A 281 22.30 0.06 8.72
C ILE A 281 23.69 -0.57 8.52
N LYS A 282 24.19 -0.63 7.29
CA LYS A 282 25.52 -1.19 6.99
C LYS A 282 26.65 -0.25 7.43
N THR A 283 26.46 1.06 7.32
CA THR A 283 27.55 2.05 7.52
C THR A 283 27.55 2.73 8.88
N SER A 284 26.42 2.75 9.60
CA SER A 284 26.30 3.50 10.85
C SER A 284 26.70 2.64 12.06
N PRO A 285 27.37 3.22 13.08
CA PRO A 285 27.57 2.57 14.37
C PRO A 285 26.23 2.14 15.01
N LYS A 286 26.24 1.02 15.73
CA LYS A 286 25.02 0.50 16.40
C LYS A 286 24.42 1.50 17.39
N ASP A 287 25.26 2.19 18.15
CA ASP A 287 24.82 3.08 19.22
C ASP A 287 24.21 4.40 18.70
N SER A 288 24.48 4.76 17.44
CA SER A 288 23.90 5.94 16.77
C SER A 288 22.88 5.57 15.68
N LEU A 289 22.53 4.28 15.56
CA LEU A 289 21.70 3.79 14.45
C LEU A 289 20.26 4.32 14.55
N GLU A 290 19.70 4.44 15.74
CA GLU A 290 18.36 4.99 15.93
C GLU A 290 18.26 6.42 15.39
N ASP A 291 19.23 7.27 15.74
CA ASP A 291 19.28 8.67 15.30
C ASP A 291 19.46 8.77 13.78
N ALA A 292 20.33 7.93 13.21
CA ALA A 292 20.54 7.89 11.75
C ALA A 292 19.29 7.44 10.98
N LEU A 293 18.38 6.69 11.61
CA LEU A 293 17.14 6.21 11.01
C LEU A 293 15.94 7.13 11.27
N LYS A 294 16.07 8.09 12.19
CA LYS A 294 15.00 8.99 12.62
C LYS A 294 14.51 9.84 11.44
N GLY A 295 13.18 9.89 11.27
CA GLY A 295 12.54 10.58 10.14
C GLY A 295 12.65 9.87 8.79
N ILE A 296 13.35 8.75 8.69
CA ILE A 296 13.53 7.97 7.46
C ILE A 296 12.74 6.65 7.56
N ALA A 297 13.07 5.81 8.54
CA ALA A 297 12.39 4.54 8.78
C ALA A 297 11.08 4.74 9.53
N LEU A 298 10.13 3.82 9.35
CA LEU A 298 9.02 3.72 10.31
C LEU A 298 9.52 3.00 11.56
N ASN A 299 9.27 3.61 12.72
CA ASN A 299 9.68 3.10 14.04
C ASN A 299 11.20 2.80 14.12
N SER A 300 12.02 3.86 14.04
CA SER A 300 13.49 3.79 14.05
C SER A 300 14.04 3.06 15.26
N LYS A 301 13.45 3.25 16.44
CA LYS A 301 13.81 2.57 17.68
C LYS A 301 13.68 1.05 17.56
N PHE A 302 12.51 0.54 17.19
CA PHE A 302 12.31 -0.91 17.03
C PHE A 302 13.21 -1.49 15.93
N LEU A 303 13.43 -0.75 14.85
CA LEU A 303 14.35 -1.18 13.80
C LEU A 303 15.77 -1.31 14.35
N ALA A 304 16.29 -0.29 15.04
CA ALA A 304 17.61 -0.32 15.67
C ALA A 304 17.74 -1.50 16.66
N GLU A 305 16.74 -1.72 17.51
CA GLU A 305 16.69 -2.88 18.42
C GLU A 305 16.74 -4.23 17.68
N TYR A 306 16.01 -4.37 16.57
CA TYR A 306 16.04 -5.59 15.76
C TYR A 306 17.40 -5.83 15.10
N ILE A 307 18.11 -4.77 14.71
CA ILE A 307 19.46 -4.85 14.16
C ILE A 307 20.47 -5.18 15.27
N ALA A 308 20.37 -4.57 16.44
CA ALA A 308 21.28 -4.81 17.56
C ALA A 308 21.25 -6.27 18.02
N LYS A 309 20.06 -6.89 18.03
CA LYS A 309 19.83 -8.31 18.37
C LYS A 309 20.19 -9.30 17.26
N ARG A 310 20.61 -8.84 16.08
CA ARG A 310 21.00 -9.73 14.99
C ARG A 310 22.37 -10.35 15.34
N PRO A 311 22.54 -11.68 15.23
CA PRO A 311 23.85 -12.30 15.38
C PRO A 311 24.83 -11.62 14.43
N GLN A 312 26.00 -11.23 14.92
CA GLN A 312 27.09 -10.84 14.02
C GLN A 312 27.42 -12.08 13.20
N LEU A 313 27.16 -12.03 11.90
CA LEU A 313 27.77 -13.00 10.98
C LEU A 313 29.27 -12.77 11.11
N ALA A 314 29.97 -13.77 11.66
CA ALA A 314 31.42 -13.79 11.67
C ALA A 314 31.89 -13.48 10.24
N GLN A 315 32.81 -12.52 10.11
CA GLN A 315 33.51 -12.30 8.85
C GLN A 315 34.08 -13.66 8.43
N SER A 316 33.52 -14.27 7.38
CA SER A 316 34.06 -15.51 6.85
C SER A 316 35.39 -15.17 6.22
N THR A 317 36.48 -15.35 6.97
CA THR A 317 37.81 -15.57 6.41
C THR A 317 37.67 -16.66 5.35
N GLY A 318 38.16 -16.35 4.15
CA GLY A 318 37.87 -17.07 2.91
C GLY A 318 37.77 -18.59 3.05
N LYS A 319 36.68 -19.15 2.54
CA LYS A 319 36.62 -20.56 2.18
C LYS A 319 36.19 -20.67 0.73
N GLU A 320 37.00 -21.43 -0.01
CA GLU A 320 36.87 -21.78 -1.41
C GLU A 320 35.45 -22.14 -1.81
N LYS A 321 35.06 -21.64 -2.99
CA LYS A 321 33.84 -22.01 -3.71
C LYS A 321 33.86 -23.50 -4.02
N THR A 322 33.20 -24.31 -3.21
CA THR A 322 32.82 -25.67 -3.60
C THR A 322 31.55 -25.58 -4.45
N LYS A 323 31.62 -26.08 -5.69
CA LYS A 323 30.48 -26.21 -6.61
C LYS A 323 29.35 -26.98 -5.92
N VAL A 324 28.23 -26.32 -5.67
CA VAL A 324 26.99 -26.98 -5.27
C VAL A 324 26.26 -27.39 -6.55
N GLU A 325 25.93 -28.67 -6.65
CA GLU A 325 25.11 -29.25 -7.72
C GLU A 325 23.79 -28.48 -7.90
N GLU A 326 23.52 -28.12 -9.16
CA GLU A 326 22.27 -27.52 -9.59
C GLU A 326 21.11 -28.48 -9.31
N LYS A 327 20.29 -28.16 -8.32
CA LYS A 327 18.95 -28.77 -8.21
C LYS A 327 18.08 -28.22 -9.34
N PRO A 328 17.22 -29.05 -9.97
CA PRO A 328 16.37 -28.59 -11.05
C PRO A 328 15.39 -27.54 -10.51
N VAL A 329 15.55 -26.32 -11.01
CA VAL A 329 14.66 -25.20 -10.79
C VAL A 329 13.29 -25.59 -11.31
N ARG A 330 12.27 -25.60 -10.43
CA ARG A 330 10.88 -25.65 -10.89
C ARG A 330 10.63 -24.39 -11.71
N ASP A 331 10.25 -24.61 -12.96
CA ASP A 331 10.09 -23.64 -14.02
C ASP A 331 9.00 -22.60 -13.68
N TRP A 332 9.41 -21.55 -12.96
CA TRP A 332 8.69 -20.28 -12.82
C TRP A 332 9.32 -19.19 -13.71
N TYR A 333 10.39 -19.54 -14.44
CA TYR A 333 11.29 -18.63 -15.16
C TYR A 333 10.69 -18.04 -16.44
N GLU A 334 9.55 -18.52 -16.92
CA GLU A 334 8.83 -17.85 -18.01
C GLU A 334 7.99 -16.63 -17.56
N VAL A 335 7.76 -16.43 -16.26
CA VAL A 335 6.96 -15.29 -15.75
C VAL A 335 7.81 -14.04 -15.52
N GLU A 336 9.12 -14.18 -15.27
CA GLU A 336 10.02 -13.06 -14.96
C GLU A 336 10.92 -12.61 -16.11
N LYS A 337 10.94 -13.31 -17.26
CA LYS A 337 11.59 -12.82 -18.49
C LYS A 337 10.87 -11.63 -19.16
N GLN A 338 9.82 -11.08 -18.53
CA GLN A 338 9.21 -9.78 -18.88
C GLN A 338 9.54 -8.65 -17.90
N ILE A 339 10.51 -8.85 -16.99
CA ILE A 339 11.03 -7.81 -16.11
C ILE A 339 12.54 -7.71 -16.37
N VAL A 340 12.90 -6.88 -17.35
CA VAL A 340 14.23 -6.29 -17.45
C VAL A 340 14.05 -4.80 -17.15
N TRP A 341 14.88 -4.34 -16.23
CA TRP A 341 15.00 -3.04 -15.56
C TRP A 341 14.47 -1.80 -16.27
#